data_AF-A0AAW2CUK4-F1
#
_entry.id   AF-A0AAW2CUK4-F1
#
_cell.length_a   1.000
_cell.length_b   1.000
_cell.length_c   1.000
_cell.angle_alpha   90.00
_cell.angle_beta   90.00
_cell.angle_gamma   90.00
#
_symmetry.space_group_name_H-M   'P 1'
#
loop_
_entity.id
_entity.type
_entity.pdbx_description
1 polymer ?
#
loop_
_entity_poly.entity_id
_entity_poly.type
_entity_poly.pdbx_seq_one_letter_code
_entity_poly.pdbx_strand_id
1 'polypeptide(L)'
;MLKGCGKFPLALEVIGGSFRGQSAEVQLSRLRKWSINDIISNIDLHKCLQRSLEFSGLEIKFKKFFMDLGSFPKDRRTYAAALIDMWAELYNLGEDGIDAIANLQELNIRHLASLVMTTYGDFLFQ
;
A
#
# COMPACT_ATOMS: atom_id res chain seq x y z
N MET A 1 -10.93 -13.07 1.00
CA MET A 1 -10.17 -11.81 1.02
C MET A 1 -10.77 -10.87 -0.02
N LEU A 2 -11.22 -9.67 0.37
CA LEU A 2 -11.82 -8.70 -0.56
C LEU A 2 -10.75 -8.22 -1.54
N LYS A 3 -10.90 -8.57 -2.83
CA LYS A 3 -9.92 -8.25 -3.88
C LYS A 3 -9.75 -6.74 -4.14
N GLY A 4 -10.63 -5.89 -3.61
CA GLY A 4 -10.63 -4.44 -3.82
C GLY A 4 -10.00 -3.60 -2.71
N CYS A 5 -9.72 -4.15 -1.53
CA CYS A 5 -9.35 -3.33 -0.36
C CYS A 5 -7.84 -3.12 -0.15
N GLY A 6 -7.00 -3.58 -1.08
CA GLY A 6 -5.56 -3.27 -1.10
C GLY A 6 -4.75 -3.62 0.15
N LYS A 7 -5.22 -4.55 1.00
CA LYS A 7 -4.62 -4.87 2.33
C LYS A 7 -4.55 -3.69 3.31
N PHE A 8 -5.37 -2.64 3.15
CA PHE A 8 -5.45 -1.54 4.11
C PHE A 8 -6.49 -1.85 5.20
N PRO A 9 -6.11 -2.09 6.48
CA PRO A 9 -7.05 -2.38 7.56
C PRO A 9 -8.08 -1.25 7.74
N LEU A 10 -7.64 -0.01 7.56
CA LEU A 10 -8.48 1.19 7.63
C LEU A 10 -9.51 1.26 6.50
N ALA A 11 -9.17 0.80 5.31
CA ALA A 11 -10.17 0.66 4.26
C ALA A 11 -11.23 -0.34 4.71
N LEU A 12 -10.82 -1.53 5.17
CA LEU A 12 -11.76 -2.56 5.64
C LEU A 12 -12.66 -2.07 6.77
N GLU A 13 -12.18 -1.20 7.64
CA GLU A 13 -12.97 -0.60 8.72
C GLU A 13 -14.02 0.39 8.19
N VAL A 14 -13.64 1.34 7.32
CA VAL A 14 -14.58 2.31 6.71
C VAL A 14 -15.64 1.59 5.88
N ILE A 15 -15.20 0.60 5.10
CA ILE A 15 -16.04 -0.24 4.26
C ILE A 15 -16.98 -1.08 5.12
N GLY A 16 -16.44 -1.77 6.13
CA GLY A 16 -17.21 -2.59 7.07
C GLY A 16 -18.22 -1.77 7.87
N GLY A 17 -17.86 -0.55 8.25
CA GLY A 17 -18.73 0.41 8.93
C GLY A 17 -19.94 0.80 8.08
N SER A 18 -19.76 1.01 6.76
CA SER A 18 -20.86 1.29 5.81
C SER A 18 -21.89 0.15 5.73
N PHE A 19 -21.49 -1.07 6.08
CA PHE A 19 -22.33 -2.25 6.04
C PHE A 19 -23.00 -2.58 7.39
N ARG A 20 -22.72 -1.83 8.46
CA ARG A 20 -23.25 -2.09 9.80
C ARG A 20 -24.77 -1.97 9.82
N GLY A 21 -25.46 -2.97 10.40
CA GLY A 21 -26.92 -2.98 10.54
C GLY A 21 -27.71 -3.47 9.31
N GLN A 22 -27.04 -3.93 8.25
CA GLN A 22 -27.70 -4.53 7.08
C GLN A 22 -27.68 -6.06 7.16
N SER A 23 -28.68 -6.72 6.54
CA SER A 23 -28.70 -8.18 6.42
C SER A 23 -27.56 -8.67 5.52
N ALA A 24 -27.13 -9.92 5.73
CA ALA A 24 -26.00 -10.51 5.01
C ALA A 24 -26.22 -10.51 3.48
N GLU A 25 -27.46 -10.69 3.03
CA GLU A 25 -27.83 -10.69 1.61
C GLU A 25 -27.63 -9.31 0.97
N VAL A 26 -28.01 -8.24 1.69
CA VAL A 26 -27.84 -6.86 1.23
C VAL A 26 -26.35 -6.53 1.12
N GLN A 27 -25.56 -6.92 2.13
CA GLN A 27 -24.11 -6.74 2.14
C GLN A 27 -23.43 -7.46 0.96
N LEU A 28 -23.77 -8.74 0.72
CA LEU A 28 -23.23 -9.52 -0.40
C LEU A 28 -23.64 -8.98 -1.77
N SER A 29 -24.87 -8.44 -1.89
CA SER A 29 -25.34 -7.83 -3.13
C SER A 29 -24.60 -6.54 -3.45
N ARG A 30 -24.32 -5.71 -2.43
CA ARG A 30 -23.54 -4.47 -2.58
C ARG A 30 -22.08 -4.76 -2.88
N LEU A 31 -21.46 -5.68 -2.15
CA LEU A 31 -20.08 -6.14 -2.41
C LEU A 31 -19.88 -6.61 -3.85
N ARG A 32 -20.87 -7.27 -4.45
CA ARG A 32 -20.80 -7.72 -5.86
C ARG A 32 -20.89 -6.58 -6.87
N LYS A 33 -21.61 -5.50 -6.55
CA LYS A 33 -21.76 -4.31 -7.41
C LYS A 33 -20.62 -3.32 -7.25
N TRP A 34 -19.75 -3.58 -6.29
CA TRP A 34 -18.80 -2.63 -5.80
C TRP A 34 -17.58 -2.55 -6.71
N SER A 35 -17.26 -1.33 -7.14
CA SER A 35 -16.23 -1.03 -8.12
C SER A 35 -15.11 -0.17 -7.53
N ILE A 36 -13.98 -0.07 -8.23
CA ILE A 36 -12.91 0.88 -7.90
C ILE A 36 -13.43 2.33 -7.88
N ASN A 37 -14.41 2.67 -8.71
CA ASN A 37 -14.99 4.02 -8.73
C ASN A 37 -15.73 4.35 -7.43
N ASP A 38 -16.34 3.35 -6.78
CA ASP A 38 -16.99 3.53 -5.47
C ASP A 38 -15.96 3.74 -4.35
N ILE A 39 -14.76 3.17 -4.49
CA ILE A 39 -13.63 3.36 -3.57
C ILE A 39 -13.11 4.79 -3.70
N ILE A 40 -12.84 5.23 -4.93
CA ILE A 40 -12.31 6.57 -5.22
C ILE A 40 -13.30 7.66 -4.79
N SER A 41 -14.60 7.43 -4.98
CA SER A 41 -15.65 8.41 -4.66
C SER A 41 -16.02 8.44 -3.17
N ASN A 42 -15.51 7.51 -2.35
CA ASN A 42 -15.83 7.46 -0.93
C ASN A 42 -14.99 8.47 -0.14
N ILE A 43 -15.62 9.58 0.25
CA ILE A 43 -14.97 10.70 0.95
C ILE A 43 -14.37 10.28 2.29
N ASP A 44 -15.03 9.39 3.05
CA ASP A 44 -14.55 8.95 4.35
C ASP A 44 -13.32 8.06 4.21
N LEU A 45 -13.32 7.19 3.19
CA LEU A 45 -12.16 6.40 2.82
C LEU A 45 -11.02 7.29 2.35
N HIS A 46 -11.31 8.28 1.50
CA HIS A 46 -10.31 9.23 1.02
C HIS A 46 -9.67 10.01 2.18
N LYS A 47 -10.47 10.53 3.12
CA LYS A 47 -9.98 11.20 4.33
C LYS A 47 -9.17 10.26 5.21
N CYS A 48 -9.60 9.01 5.34
CA CYS A 48 -8.90 8.01 6.15
C CYS A 48 -7.53 7.67 5.54
N LEU A 49 -7.48 7.40 4.24
CA LEU A 49 -6.24 7.16 3.49
C LEU A 49 -5.32 8.37 3.51
N GLN A 50 -5.88 9.58 3.31
CA GLN A 50 -5.13 10.83 3.39
C GLN A 50 -4.47 10.99 4.76
N ARG A 51 -5.20 10.72 5.85
CA ARG A 51 -4.66 10.80 7.21
C ARG A 51 -3.55 9.77 7.46
N SER A 52 -3.65 8.57 6.86
CA SER A 52 -2.56 7.57 6.86
C SER A 52 -1.34 7.97 6.01
N LEU A 53 -1.52 8.93 5.11
CA LEU A 53 -0.50 9.48 4.20
C LEU A 53 -0.08 10.92 4.56
N GLU A 54 -0.55 11.43 5.70
CA GLU A 54 -0.15 12.73 6.24
C GLU A 54 1.23 12.60 6.89
N PHE A 55 2.26 12.57 6.05
CA PHE A 55 3.66 12.59 6.49
C PHE A 55 4.02 13.99 6.99
N SER A 56 4.61 14.09 8.19
CA SER A 56 5.08 15.36 8.75
C SER A 56 6.54 15.29 9.20
N GLY A 57 7.24 16.43 9.14
CA GLY A 57 8.64 16.52 9.58
C GLY A 57 9.59 15.58 8.82
N LEU A 58 10.31 14.73 9.55
CA LEU A 58 11.29 13.78 9.00
C LEU A 58 10.67 12.75 8.03
N GLU A 59 9.35 12.59 8.05
CA GLU A 59 8.63 11.62 7.22
C GLU A 59 8.41 12.07 5.76
N ILE A 60 8.73 13.32 5.42
CA ILE A 60 8.61 13.83 4.04
C ILE A 60 9.47 13.01 3.06
N LYS A 61 10.60 12.45 3.53
CA LYS A 61 11.44 11.55 2.72
C LYS A 61 10.69 10.24 2.41
N PHE A 62 9.97 9.68 3.38
CA PHE A 62 9.15 8.48 3.19
C PHE A 62 8.02 8.65 2.18
N LYS A 63 7.46 9.86 2.11
CA LYS A 63 6.49 10.19 1.07
C LYS A 63 7.06 9.97 -0.33
N LYS A 64 8.32 10.34 -0.58
CA LYS A 64 8.95 10.17 -1.89
C LYS A 64 9.13 8.70 -2.25
N PHE A 65 9.68 7.90 -1.33
CA PHE A 65 9.79 6.46 -1.51
C PHE A 65 8.43 5.81 -1.79
N PHE A 66 7.39 6.18 -1.03
CA PHE A 66 6.04 5.67 -1.27
C PHE A 66 5.50 6.05 -2.66
N MET A 67 5.70 7.30 -3.09
CA MET A 67 5.25 7.76 -4.41
C MET A 67 5.96 7.04 -5.56
N ASP A 68 7.26 6.73 -5.40
CA ASP A 68 8.04 6.03 -6.41
C ASP A 68 7.53 4.61 -6.68
N LEU A 69 6.93 3.95 -5.69
CA LEU A 69 6.26 2.66 -5.87
C LEU A 69 5.16 2.72 -6.95
N GLY A 70 4.50 3.87 -7.10
CA GLY A 70 3.46 4.09 -8.11
C GLY A 70 3.96 4.09 -9.55
N SER A 71 5.29 4.23 -9.75
CA SER A 71 5.92 4.15 -11.07
C SER A 71 6.04 2.71 -11.59
N PHE A 72 5.83 1.72 -10.71
CA PHE A 72 5.97 0.30 -11.05
C PHE A 72 4.59 -0.35 -11.29
N PRO A 73 4.45 -1.18 -12.33
CA PRO A 73 3.19 -1.85 -12.59
C PRO A 73 2.89 -2.90 -11.52
N LYS A 74 1.68 -2.83 -10.97
CA LYS A 74 1.16 -3.59 -9.81
C LYS A 74 1.26 -5.13 -9.92
N ASP A 75 1.32 -5.67 -11.13
CA ASP A 75 1.18 -7.11 -11.37
C ASP A 75 2.50 -7.87 -11.62
N ARG A 76 3.66 -7.22 -11.41
CA ARG A 76 4.96 -7.84 -11.65
C ARG A 76 5.75 -7.94 -10.34
N ARG A 77 5.88 -9.18 -9.86
CA ARG A 77 6.48 -9.59 -8.57
C ARG A 77 7.97 -9.28 -8.39
N THR A 78 8.62 -8.53 -9.28
CA THR A 78 10.07 -8.64 -9.49
C THR A 78 10.85 -7.31 -9.46
N TYR A 79 10.26 -6.23 -8.94
CA TYR A 79 10.91 -4.92 -8.96
C TYR A 79 11.63 -4.51 -7.69
N ALA A 80 11.64 -5.34 -6.63
CA ALA A 80 12.30 -4.96 -5.38
C ALA A 80 13.78 -4.61 -5.60
N ALA A 81 14.53 -5.42 -6.35
CA ALA A 81 15.92 -5.12 -6.69
C ALA A 81 16.06 -3.83 -7.52
N ALA A 82 15.27 -3.67 -8.58
CA ALA A 82 15.31 -2.47 -9.41
C ALA A 82 14.89 -1.19 -8.65
N LEU A 83 14.00 -1.32 -7.67
CA LEU A 83 13.57 -0.24 -6.78
C LEU A 83 14.67 0.11 -5.78
N ILE A 84 15.33 -0.89 -5.21
CA ILE A 84 16.49 -0.72 -4.32
C ILE A 84 17.61 0.01 -5.07
N ASP A 85 17.98 -0.47 -6.26
CA ASP A 85 19.01 0.15 -7.11
C ASP A 85 18.62 1.58 -7.49
N MET A 86 17.35 1.80 -7.91
CA MET A 86 16.85 3.13 -8.23
C MET A 86 16.94 4.08 -7.03
N TRP A 87 16.58 3.63 -5.83
CA TRP A 87 16.63 4.47 -4.63
C TRP A 87 18.05 4.74 -4.16
N ALA A 88 18.96 3.77 -4.29
CA ALA A 88 20.38 3.94 -4.01
C ALA A 88 20.95 5.11 -4.82
N GLU A 89 20.65 5.15 -6.12
CA GLU A 89 21.08 6.20 -7.05
C GLU A 89 20.35 7.53 -6.85
N LEU A 90 19.01 7.52 -6.81
CA LEU A 90 18.21 8.76 -6.75
C LEU A 90 18.36 9.52 -5.43
N TYR A 91 18.62 8.80 -4.34
CA TYR A 91 18.63 9.36 -2.99
C TYR A 91 19.99 9.26 -2.28
N ASN A 92 21.03 8.79 -2.97
CA ASN A 92 22.39 8.61 -2.44
C ASN A 92 22.41 7.78 -1.15
N LEU A 93 21.76 6.61 -1.17
CA LEU A 93 21.59 5.75 0.01
C LEU A 93 22.74 4.72 0.18
N GLY A 94 23.84 4.91 -0.54
CA GLY A 94 24.95 3.95 -0.56
C GLY A 94 24.70 2.78 -1.51
N GLU A 95 25.81 2.24 -2.05
CA GLU A 95 25.78 1.19 -3.07
C GLU A 95 25.44 -0.20 -2.50
N ASP A 96 25.50 -0.38 -1.17
CA ASP A 96 25.19 -1.67 -0.52
C ASP A 96 23.68 -1.97 -0.42
N GLY A 97 22.83 -0.99 -0.75
CA GLY A 97 21.37 -1.10 -0.77
C GLY A 97 20.72 -1.24 0.61
N ILE A 98 21.48 -1.21 1.71
CA ILE A 98 20.97 -1.48 3.07
C ILE A 98 19.94 -0.42 3.47
N ASP A 99 20.24 0.85 3.23
CA ASP A 99 19.33 1.96 3.55
C ASP A 99 18.06 1.92 2.69
N ALA A 100 18.15 1.53 1.42
CA ALA A 100 16.99 1.35 0.56
C ALA A 100 16.09 0.20 1.04
N ILE A 101 16.69 -0.93 1.46
CA ILE A 101 15.97 -2.05 2.07
C ILE A 101 15.30 -1.64 3.38
N ALA A 102 15.98 -0.88 4.24
CA ALA A 102 15.42 -0.38 5.50
C ALA A 102 14.19 0.51 5.25
N ASN A 103 14.26 1.42 4.26
CA ASN A 103 13.12 2.23 3.86
C ASN A 103 11.95 1.38 3.33
N LEU A 104 12.24 0.33 2.57
CA LEU A 104 11.24 -0.60 2.06
C LEU A 104 10.53 -1.37 3.19
N GLN A 105 11.29 -1.81 4.20
CA GLN A 105 10.75 -2.48 5.38
C GLN A 105 9.87 -1.55 6.21
N GLU A 106 10.27 -0.29 6.38
CA GLU A 106 9.47 0.72 7.08
C GLU A 106 8.12 0.96 6.37
N LEU A 107 8.11 1.05 5.03
CA LEU A 107 6.87 1.15 4.25
C LEU A 107 5.96 -0.07 4.45
N ASN A 108 6.53 -1.28 4.57
CA ASN A 108 5.78 -2.50 4.83
C ASN A 108 5.19 -2.52 6.25
N ILE A 109 5.95 -2.09 7.25
CA ILE A 109 5.49 -1.94 8.65
C ILE A 109 4.31 -0.95 8.73
N ARG A 110 4.38 0.15 7.97
CA ARG A 110 3.30 1.14 7.87
C ARG A 110 2.12 0.70 7.01
N HIS A 111 2.15 -0.54 6.49
CA HIS A 111 1.13 -1.08 5.58
C HIS A 111 0.94 -0.25 4.29
N LEU A 112 1.97 0.49 3.89
CA LEU A 112 2.03 1.25 2.65
C LEU A 112 2.60 0.41 1.49
N ALA A 113 3.25 -0.70 1.83
CA ALA A 113 3.78 -1.70 0.93
C ALA A 113 3.43 -3.10 1.43
N SER A 114 3.37 -4.09 0.54
CA SER A 114 3.28 -5.50 0.95
C SER A 114 4.53 -6.23 0.50
N LEU A 115 5.40 -6.56 1.45
CA LEU A 115 6.57 -7.41 1.21
C LEU A 115 6.20 -8.88 1.46
N VAL A 116 6.43 -9.75 0.49
CA VAL A 116 6.33 -11.21 0.61
C VAL A 116 7.74 -11.78 0.54
N MET A 117 8.26 -12.27 1.65
CA MET A 117 9.54 -12.99 1.66
C MET A 117 9.36 -14.34 0.96
N THR A 118 10.25 -14.68 0.02
CA THR A 118 10.29 -16.04 -0.53
C THR A 118 11.37 -16.87 0.14
N THR A 119 11.16 -18.19 0.12
CA THR A 119 11.97 -19.20 0.81
C THR A 119 13.45 -19.23 0.46
N TYR A 120 13.90 -18.45 -0.52
CA TYR A 120 15.31 -18.34 -0.93
C TYR A 120 16.05 -17.11 -0.35
N GLY A 121 15.40 -16.28 0.47
CA GLY A 121 15.99 -15.06 1.04
C GLY A 121 15.71 -13.79 0.24
N ASP A 122 14.97 -13.88 -0.86
CA ASP A 122 14.58 -12.73 -1.68
C ASP A 122 13.29 -12.06 -1.15
N PHE A 123 13.32 -10.73 -1.06
CA PHE A 123 12.17 -9.89 -0.74
C PHE A 123 11.33 -9.61 -1.99
N LEU A 124 10.05 -10.02 -2.00
CA LEU A 124 9.12 -9.73 -3.10
C LEU A 124 8.11 -8.65 -2.75
N PHE A 125 7.61 -7.93 -3.74
CA PHE A 125 6.51 -6.97 -3.60
C PHE A 125 5.18 -7.54 -4.13
N GLN A 126 4.06 -7.16 -3.50
CA GLN A 126 2.71 -7.52 -3.94
C GLN A 126 1.73 -6.35 -3.83
#